data_AF-A0A966DB01-F1
#
_entry.id   AF-A0A966DB01-F1
#
_cell.length_a   1.000
_cell.length_b   1.000
_cell.length_c   1.000
_cell.angle_alpha   90.00
_cell.angle_beta   90.00
_cell.angle_gamma   90.00
#
_symmetry.space_group_name_H-M   'P 1'
#
loop_
_entity.id
_entity.type
_entity.pdbx_description
1 polymer ?
#
loop_
_entity_poly.entity_id
_entity_poly.type
_entity_poly.pdbx_seq_one_letter_code
_entity_poly.pdbx_strand_id
1 'polypeptide(L)'
;GEISQSQYDALQREIIETEQQLKALEKQANESSVALQKIAATGERLKSTGDTIASAGEKMLPVTAAITGLGTAAVTTAATFESSMSQVQATMGITKDAMSEVDGQSVNTMDTLSALAKKMGAETAFSASQCAEALNYLALAGYDTQQMVDTLPTVLNLAAAGSMDLASASDMVTDAMSALGMGVEQAGTMVDQMAKTASSTNTSVAQLGEGILTIGATAKSIKGGTAELNTALGILANNGIKGAEGGTHLRNVILSLQSPTDKAAASLKELGVSVYDSEGNMRSLNDILGDLNTSMSGMTSADKQNIISTIFNKTDLASVNALLANTGTAWDELQSSIADSGGAAQQMADTQLDNLSGQLTILKSALEGLAISIGELLLPYIKAIVSGIQGFVDWLNSLDEGVKKVIVTVGLIAAAVGPVLIVIGKVMSSVGTIMTTV
;
A
#
# COMPACT_ATOMS: atom_id res chain seq x y z
N GLY A 1 1.28 -27.33 -35.83
CA GLY A 1 1.00 -28.77 -35.86
C GLY A 1 0.10 -29.03 -37.04
N GLU A 2 0.47 -29.95 -37.93
CA GLU A 2 -0.34 -30.28 -39.11
C GLU A 2 -1.45 -31.27 -38.72
N ILE A 3 -2.64 -31.05 -39.27
CA ILE A 3 -3.88 -31.79 -38.98
C ILE A 3 -3.82 -33.18 -39.66
N SER A 4 -4.18 -34.25 -38.95
CA SER A 4 -4.20 -35.61 -39.53
C SER A 4 -5.42 -35.84 -40.43
N GLN A 5 -5.30 -36.73 -41.42
CA GLN A 5 -6.40 -37.09 -42.33
C GLN A 5 -7.69 -37.50 -41.57
N SER A 6 -7.54 -38.18 -40.44
CA SER A 6 -8.65 -38.57 -39.56
C SER A 6 -9.36 -37.39 -38.89
N GLN A 7 -8.64 -36.31 -38.59
CA GLN A 7 -9.21 -35.06 -38.07
C GLN A 7 -9.92 -34.28 -39.18
N TYR A 8 -9.42 -34.36 -40.43
CA TYR A 8 -10.07 -33.79 -41.60
C TYR A 8 -11.37 -34.51 -41.99
N ASP A 9 -11.39 -35.84 -41.89
CA ASP A 9 -12.59 -36.64 -42.18
C ASP A 9 -13.66 -36.51 -41.07
N ALA A 10 -13.23 -36.39 -39.80
CA ALA A 10 -14.13 -36.05 -38.69
C ALA A 10 -14.73 -34.65 -38.86
N LEU A 11 -13.90 -33.69 -39.29
CA LEU A 11 -14.29 -32.33 -39.62
C LEU A 11 -15.31 -32.28 -40.78
N GLN A 12 -15.11 -33.05 -41.84
CA GLN A 12 -16.11 -33.16 -42.92
C GLN A 12 -17.44 -33.71 -42.42
N ARG A 13 -17.42 -34.68 -41.50
CA ARG A 13 -18.62 -35.30 -40.96
C ARG A 13 -19.43 -34.33 -40.10
N GLU A 14 -18.75 -33.57 -39.25
CA GLU A 14 -19.37 -32.52 -38.42
C GLU A 14 -19.88 -31.34 -39.26
N ILE A 15 -19.17 -30.94 -40.33
CA ILE A 15 -19.64 -29.92 -41.27
C ILE A 15 -20.93 -30.37 -41.95
N ILE A 16 -21.02 -31.63 -42.37
CA ILE A 16 -22.23 -32.18 -43.01
C ILE A 16 -23.40 -32.25 -42.01
N GLU A 17 -23.17 -32.67 -40.76
CA GLU A 17 -24.21 -32.65 -39.72
C GLU A 17 -24.67 -31.24 -39.37
N THR A 18 -23.73 -30.29 -39.33
CA THR A 18 -24.04 -28.86 -39.08
C THR A 18 -24.82 -28.27 -40.25
N GLU A 19 -24.46 -28.56 -41.51
CA GLU A 19 -25.23 -28.17 -42.69
C GLU A 19 -26.66 -28.74 -42.67
N GLN A 20 -26.84 -29.96 -42.17
CA GLN A 20 -28.16 -30.58 -42.03
C GLN A 20 -28.98 -29.91 -40.92
N GLN A 21 -28.37 -29.57 -39.79
CA GLN A 21 -29.03 -28.82 -38.72
C GLN A 21 -29.37 -27.39 -39.17
N LEU A 22 -28.50 -26.77 -39.97
CA LEU A 22 -28.74 -25.46 -40.58
C LEU A 22 -29.91 -25.50 -41.56
N LYS A 23 -30.01 -26.54 -42.41
CA LYS A 23 -31.16 -26.77 -43.31
C LYS A 23 -32.47 -27.04 -42.55
N ALA A 24 -32.40 -27.71 -41.39
CA ALA A 24 -33.56 -27.90 -40.54
C ALA A 24 -34.04 -26.58 -39.92
N LEU A 25 -33.10 -25.72 -39.51
CA LEU A 25 -33.37 -24.37 -39.01
C LEU A 25 -33.89 -23.43 -40.10
N GLU A 26 -33.32 -23.50 -41.31
CA GLU A 26 -33.76 -22.81 -42.53
C GLU A 26 -35.20 -23.17 -42.90
N LYS A 27 -35.54 -24.47 -42.82
CA LYS A 27 -36.90 -24.96 -43.05
C LYS A 27 -37.89 -24.46 -41.99
N GLN A 28 -37.43 -24.22 -40.77
CA GLN A 28 -38.24 -23.70 -39.66
C GLN A 28 -38.36 -22.16 -39.69
N ALA A 29 -37.39 -21.46 -40.31
CA ALA A 29 -37.38 -20.01 -40.49
C ALA A 29 -38.19 -19.53 -41.72
N ASN A 30 -38.43 -20.41 -42.70
CA ASN A 30 -39.12 -20.10 -43.95
C ASN A 30 -40.63 -19.79 -43.85
N GLU A 31 -41.21 -19.72 -42.64
CA GLU A 31 -42.64 -19.42 -42.43
C GLU A 31 -42.94 -17.96 -42.05
N SER A 32 -41.94 -17.06 -41.95
CA SER A 32 -42.22 -15.62 -41.69
C SER A 32 -41.16 -14.66 -42.27
N SER A 33 -41.56 -13.83 -43.26
CA SER A 33 -40.66 -12.86 -43.91
C SER A 33 -40.12 -11.77 -42.97
N VAL A 34 -40.79 -11.54 -41.82
CA VAL A 34 -40.36 -10.58 -40.78
C VAL A 34 -39.24 -11.15 -39.92
N ALA A 35 -39.19 -12.48 -39.73
CA ALA A 35 -38.10 -13.15 -39.04
C ALA A 35 -36.81 -13.12 -39.88
N LEU A 36 -36.92 -13.36 -41.20
CA LEU A 36 -35.79 -13.30 -42.14
C LEU A 36 -35.16 -11.90 -42.22
N GLN A 37 -35.96 -10.83 -42.26
CA GLN A 37 -35.42 -9.46 -42.26
C GLN A 37 -34.70 -9.09 -40.95
N LYS A 38 -35.18 -9.58 -39.81
CA LYS A 38 -34.51 -9.38 -38.50
C LYS A 38 -33.23 -10.21 -38.38
N ILE A 39 -33.22 -11.43 -38.92
CA ILE A 39 -32.05 -12.31 -38.96
C ILE A 39 -30.98 -11.74 -39.89
N ALA A 40 -31.34 -11.28 -41.08
CA ALA A 40 -30.43 -10.64 -42.03
C ALA A 40 -29.85 -9.32 -41.47
N ALA A 41 -30.67 -8.45 -40.87
CA ALA A 41 -30.18 -7.22 -40.23
C ALA A 41 -29.25 -7.51 -39.02
N THR A 42 -29.49 -8.61 -38.31
CA THR A 42 -28.61 -9.09 -37.22
C THR A 42 -27.32 -9.66 -37.79
N GLY A 43 -27.39 -10.40 -38.89
CA GLY A 43 -26.24 -10.96 -39.62
C GLY A 43 -25.32 -9.89 -40.23
N GLU A 44 -25.88 -8.80 -40.77
CA GLU A 44 -25.12 -7.65 -41.29
C GLU A 44 -24.38 -6.90 -40.18
N ARG A 45 -25.05 -6.67 -39.05
CA ARG A 45 -24.41 -6.10 -37.85
C ARG A 45 -23.30 -7.00 -37.32
N LEU A 46 -23.53 -8.32 -37.33
CA LEU A 46 -22.56 -9.32 -36.91
C LEU A 46 -21.35 -9.39 -37.82
N LYS A 47 -21.57 -9.34 -39.13
CA LYS A 47 -20.52 -9.28 -40.14
C LYS A 47 -19.68 -8.02 -39.96
N SER A 48 -20.31 -6.85 -39.82
CA SER A 48 -19.60 -5.58 -39.60
C SER A 48 -18.81 -5.57 -38.28
N THR A 49 -19.34 -6.17 -37.21
CA THR A 49 -18.67 -6.28 -35.91
C THR A 49 -17.51 -7.28 -35.97
N GLY A 50 -17.73 -8.42 -36.62
CA GLY A 50 -16.73 -9.45 -36.90
C GLY A 50 -15.56 -8.94 -37.72
N ASP A 51 -15.83 -8.23 -38.80
CA ASP A 51 -14.82 -7.62 -39.67
C ASP A 51 -14.02 -6.53 -38.93
N THR A 52 -14.66 -5.76 -38.05
CA THR A 52 -13.99 -4.76 -37.19
C THR A 52 -13.06 -5.42 -36.18
N ILE A 53 -13.51 -6.49 -35.52
CA ILE A 53 -12.73 -7.24 -34.53
C ILE A 53 -11.59 -8.03 -35.19
N ALA A 54 -11.82 -8.61 -36.37
CA ALA A 54 -10.77 -9.26 -37.17
C ALA A 54 -9.72 -8.25 -37.62
N SER A 55 -10.15 -7.07 -38.11
CA SER A 55 -9.26 -5.98 -38.50
C SER A 55 -8.44 -5.42 -37.33
N ALA A 56 -9.04 -5.34 -36.13
CA ALA A 56 -8.32 -5.02 -34.91
C ALA A 56 -7.30 -6.11 -34.57
N GLY A 57 -7.67 -7.39 -34.67
CA GLY A 57 -6.76 -8.52 -34.49
C GLY A 57 -5.58 -8.53 -35.48
N GLU A 58 -5.82 -8.18 -36.74
CA GLU A 58 -4.80 -8.11 -37.79
C GLU A 58 -3.85 -6.91 -37.61
N LYS A 59 -4.37 -5.73 -37.22
CA LYS A 59 -3.53 -4.57 -36.86
C LYS A 59 -2.70 -4.80 -35.59
N MET A 60 -3.10 -5.77 -34.78
CA MET A 60 -2.45 -6.16 -33.54
C MET A 60 -1.39 -7.26 -33.71
N LEU A 61 -1.25 -7.85 -34.91
CA LEU A 61 -0.23 -8.87 -35.22
C LEU A 61 1.20 -8.47 -34.79
N PRO A 62 1.67 -7.23 -35.03
CA PRO A 62 2.99 -6.77 -34.58
C PRO A 62 3.11 -6.71 -33.04
N VAL A 63 2.01 -6.40 -32.34
CA VAL A 63 1.97 -6.33 -30.87
C VAL A 63 1.96 -7.74 -30.27
N THR A 64 1.23 -8.69 -30.87
CA THR A 64 1.27 -10.11 -30.45
C THR A 64 2.63 -10.76 -30.61
N ALA A 65 3.49 -10.28 -31.53
CA ALA A 65 4.86 -10.75 -31.66
C ALA A 65 5.79 -10.22 -30.55
N ALA A 66 5.53 -9.03 -30.00
CA ALA A 66 6.27 -8.49 -28.86
C ALA A 66 5.89 -9.16 -27.52
N ILE A 67 4.74 -9.86 -27.48
CA ILE A 67 4.19 -10.51 -26.28
C ILE A 67 4.86 -11.87 -25.96
N THR A 68 5.64 -12.45 -26.88
CA THR A 68 6.31 -13.74 -26.61
C THR A 68 7.41 -13.62 -25.54
N GLY A 69 7.09 -14.04 -24.31
CA GLY A 69 8.01 -14.14 -23.17
C GLY A 69 8.00 -12.90 -22.27
N LEU A 70 8.74 -11.86 -22.68
CA LEU A 70 8.94 -10.65 -21.87
C LEU A 70 7.67 -9.76 -21.83
N GLY A 71 6.88 -9.73 -22.90
CA GLY A 71 5.68 -8.89 -22.95
C GLY A 71 4.54 -9.37 -22.05
N THR A 72 4.31 -10.68 -21.90
CA THR A 72 3.27 -11.17 -20.96
C THR A 72 3.60 -10.83 -19.50
N ALA A 73 4.86 -10.98 -19.08
CA ALA A 73 5.27 -10.61 -17.73
C ALA A 73 5.11 -9.10 -17.49
N ALA A 74 5.56 -8.27 -18.45
CA ALA A 74 5.40 -6.82 -18.38
C ALA A 74 3.93 -6.38 -18.29
N VAL A 75 3.06 -7.00 -19.06
CA VAL A 75 1.61 -6.74 -19.04
C VAL A 75 1.01 -7.12 -17.70
N THR A 76 1.31 -8.31 -17.17
CA THR A 76 0.80 -8.76 -15.88
C THR A 76 1.27 -7.83 -14.76
N THR A 77 2.54 -7.47 -14.74
CA THR A 77 3.09 -6.54 -13.74
C THR A 77 2.43 -5.16 -13.85
N ALA A 78 2.31 -4.59 -15.05
CA ALA A 78 1.64 -3.30 -15.24
C ALA A 78 0.15 -3.37 -14.86
N ALA A 79 -0.53 -4.48 -15.12
CA ALA A 79 -1.93 -4.69 -14.73
C ALA A 79 -2.07 -4.79 -13.20
N THR A 80 -1.16 -5.50 -12.51
CA THR A 80 -1.12 -5.53 -11.04
C THR A 80 -0.90 -4.14 -10.47
N PHE A 81 0.09 -3.40 -10.99
CA PHE A 81 0.35 -2.03 -10.57
C PHE A 81 -0.85 -1.09 -10.82
N GLU A 82 -1.46 -1.17 -12.01
CA GLU A 82 -2.68 -0.40 -12.33
C GLU A 82 -3.84 -0.76 -11.38
N SER A 83 -3.96 -2.03 -10.98
CA SER A 83 -4.94 -2.47 -9.99
C SER A 83 -4.67 -1.86 -8.61
N SER A 84 -3.41 -1.87 -8.14
CA SER A 84 -3.03 -1.25 -6.86
C SER A 84 -3.29 0.26 -6.88
N MET A 85 -2.93 0.96 -7.96
CA MET A 85 -3.25 2.39 -8.10
C MET A 85 -4.75 2.64 -8.21
N SER A 86 -5.52 1.74 -8.82
CA SER A 86 -6.99 1.83 -8.83
C SER A 86 -7.58 1.67 -7.43
N GLN A 87 -6.95 0.88 -6.56
CA GLN A 87 -7.32 0.79 -5.15
C GLN A 87 -7.04 2.10 -4.42
N VAL A 88 -5.86 2.70 -4.59
CA VAL A 88 -5.55 4.05 -4.07
C VAL A 88 -6.61 5.05 -4.51
N GLN A 89 -6.91 5.08 -5.81
CA GLN A 89 -7.92 5.96 -6.39
C GLN A 89 -9.30 5.78 -5.72
N ALA A 90 -9.73 4.53 -5.54
CA ALA A 90 -11.01 4.20 -4.93
C ALA A 90 -11.05 4.59 -3.45
N THR A 91 -9.97 4.33 -2.71
CA THR A 91 -9.83 4.72 -1.30
C THR A 91 -9.90 6.23 -1.12
N MET A 92 -9.24 6.98 -2.00
CA MET A 92 -9.30 8.44 -2.02
C MET A 92 -10.67 8.98 -2.48
N GLY A 93 -11.52 8.13 -3.10
CA GLY A 93 -12.84 8.54 -3.59
C GLY A 93 -12.79 9.52 -4.77
N ILE A 94 -11.72 9.47 -5.58
CA ILE A 94 -11.48 10.44 -6.67
C ILE A 94 -11.66 9.82 -8.07
N THR A 95 -11.88 10.68 -9.07
CA THR A 95 -11.87 10.30 -10.49
C THR A 95 -10.44 10.27 -11.04
N LYS A 96 -10.22 9.59 -12.17
CA LYS A 96 -8.89 9.52 -12.81
C LYS A 96 -8.36 10.89 -13.25
N ASP A 97 -9.27 11.80 -13.60
CA ASP A 97 -8.94 13.15 -14.03
C ASP A 97 -8.89 14.16 -12.85
N ALA A 98 -8.89 13.68 -11.61
CA ALA A 98 -8.79 14.54 -10.44
C ALA A 98 -7.44 15.29 -10.43
N MET A 99 -7.52 16.57 -10.08
CA MET A 99 -6.35 17.45 -9.96
C MET A 99 -6.11 17.77 -8.49
N SER A 100 -4.85 17.74 -8.09
CA SER A 100 -4.39 18.16 -6.77
C SER A 100 -3.38 19.30 -6.92
N GLU A 101 -3.12 20.00 -5.82
CA GLU A 101 -1.97 20.90 -5.71
C GLU A 101 -0.83 20.15 -5.01
N VAL A 102 0.34 20.09 -5.64
CA VAL A 102 1.57 19.55 -5.06
C VAL A 102 2.67 20.58 -5.29
N ASP A 103 3.37 20.98 -4.23
CA ASP A 103 4.40 22.04 -4.23
C ASP A 103 3.92 23.35 -4.90
N GLY A 104 2.64 23.69 -4.72
CA GLY A 104 2.02 24.89 -5.32
C GLY A 104 1.70 24.76 -6.83
N GLN A 105 1.81 23.55 -7.41
CA GLN A 105 1.49 23.28 -8.81
C GLN A 105 0.26 22.38 -8.95
N SER A 106 -0.63 22.71 -9.89
CA SER A 106 -1.77 21.85 -10.21
C SER A 106 -1.31 20.66 -11.06
N VAL A 107 -1.53 19.45 -10.54
CA VAL A 107 -1.08 18.19 -11.14
C VAL A 107 -2.22 17.18 -11.15
N ASN A 108 -2.17 16.21 -12.08
CA ASN A 108 -3.09 15.07 -12.00
C ASN A 108 -2.70 14.21 -10.78
N THR A 109 -3.67 13.93 -9.92
CA THR A 109 -3.45 13.22 -8.65
C THR A 109 -2.88 11.82 -8.89
N MET A 110 -3.50 11.04 -9.77
CA MET A 110 -3.14 9.64 -9.98
C MET A 110 -1.82 9.50 -10.72
N ASP A 111 -1.52 10.39 -11.67
CA ASP A 111 -0.23 10.41 -12.35
C ASP A 111 0.91 10.72 -11.37
N THR A 112 0.69 11.69 -10.47
CA THR A 112 1.67 12.08 -9.45
C THR A 112 1.97 10.94 -8.49
N LEU A 113 0.92 10.32 -7.94
CA LEU A 113 1.08 9.20 -7.01
C LEU A 113 1.66 7.95 -7.71
N SER A 114 1.28 7.68 -8.96
CA SER A 114 1.86 6.58 -9.74
C SER A 114 3.34 6.82 -10.03
N ALA A 115 3.73 8.04 -10.38
CA ALA A 115 5.12 8.41 -10.63
C ALA A 115 5.95 8.30 -9.34
N LEU A 116 5.41 8.75 -8.22
CA LEU A 116 6.04 8.61 -6.91
C LEU A 116 6.23 7.14 -6.55
N ALA A 117 5.21 6.29 -6.70
CA ALA A 117 5.30 4.86 -6.42
C ALA A 117 6.39 4.17 -7.27
N LYS A 118 6.49 4.51 -8.56
CA LYS A 118 7.56 4.00 -9.43
C LYS A 118 8.94 4.50 -9.03
N LYS A 119 9.06 5.79 -8.69
CA LYS A 119 10.32 6.39 -8.23
C LYS A 119 10.81 5.70 -6.96
N MET A 120 9.96 5.63 -5.94
CA MET A 120 10.27 4.95 -4.69
C MET A 120 10.52 3.45 -4.89
N GLY A 121 9.79 2.84 -5.83
CA GLY A 121 10.02 1.45 -6.24
C GLY A 121 11.40 1.21 -6.84
N ALA A 122 11.98 2.21 -7.51
CA ALA A 122 13.32 2.11 -8.09
C ALA A 122 14.45 2.45 -7.10
N GLU A 123 14.14 3.25 -6.07
CA GLU A 123 15.13 3.81 -5.15
C GLU A 123 15.18 3.09 -3.79
N THR A 124 14.17 2.29 -3.43
CA THR A 124 14.05 1.67 -2.11
C THR A 124 14.03 0.14 -2.16
N ALA A 125 13.94 -0.49 -0.98
CA ALA A 125 13.78 -1.94 -0.83
C ALA A 125 12.47 -2.50 -1.41
N PHE A 126 11.50 -1.62 -1.70
CA PHE A 126 10.14 -1.99 -2.02
C PHE A 126 9.89 -1.82 -3.52
N SER A 127 9.02 -2.64 -4.09
CA SER A 127 8.65 -2.49 -5.49
C SER A 127 7.64 -1.37 -5.71
N ALA A 128 7.42 -0.98 -6.97
CA ALA A 128 6.42 0.05 -7.29
C ALA A 128 5.01 -0.35 -6.86
N SER A 129 4.65 -1.63 -6.99
CA SER A 129 3.36 -2.16 -6.51
C SER A 129 3.23 -2.08 -4.99
N GLN A 130 4.32 -2.39 -4.26
CA GLN A 130 4.35 -2.25 -2.80
C GLN A 130 4.28 -0.78 -2.36
N CYS A 131 4.93 0.13 -3.10
CA CYS A 131 4.79 1.57 -2.85
C CYS A 131 3.35 2.05 -3.08
N ALA A 132 2.65 1.50 -4.08
CA ALA A 132 1.23 1.77 -4.29
C ALA A 132 0.35 1.24 -3.14
N GLU A 133 0.69 0.08 -2.55
CA GLU A 133 0.02 -0.41 -1.33
C GLU A 133 0.24 0.53 -0.13
N ALA A 134 1.48 1.01 0.07
CA ALA A 134 1.78 2.02 1.09
C ALA A 134 1.00 3.33 0.90
N LEU A 135 0.89 3.80 -0.35
CA LEU A 135 0.03 4.94 -0.69
C LEU A 135 -1.44 4.68 -0.36
N ASN A 136 -1.92 3.44 -0.53
CA ASN A 136 -3.28 3.09 -0.15
C ASN A 136 -3.49 3.14 1.37
N TYR A 137 -2.50 2.77 2.19
CA TYR A 137 -2.57 2.95 3.64
C TYR A 137 -2.59 4.42 4.05
N LEU A 138 -1.77 5.27 3.40
CA LEU A 138 -1.81 6.71 3.62
C LEU A 138 -3.17 7.31 3.20
N ALA A 139 -3.75 6.84 2.10
CA ALA A 139 -5.09 7.22 1.68
C ALA A 139 -6.17 6.79 2.69
N LEU A 140 -6.06 5.59 3.26
CA LEU A 140 -6.97 5.12 4.32
C LEU A 140 -6.86 5.98 5.59
N ALA A 141 -5.66 6.47 5.90
CA ALA A 141 -5.42 7.43 6.99
C ALA A 141 -5.95 8.85 6.65
N GLY A 142 -6.50 9.06 5.45
CA GLY A 142 -7.12 10.31 5.03
C GLY A 142 -6.13 11.38 4.55
N TYR A 143 -4.89 10.99 4.23
CA TYR A 143 -3.88 11.93 3.77
C TYR A 143 -4.26 12.45 2.36
N ASP A 144 -3.99 13.72 2.10
CA ASP A 144 -4.10 14.28 0.75
C ASP A 144 -2.88 13.94 -0.11
N THR A 145 -2.89 14.38 -1.37
CA THR A 145 -1.82 14.07 -2.33
C THR A 145 -0.45 14.60 -1.91
N GLN A 146 -0.37 15.82 -1.38
CA GLN A 146 0.89 16.40 -0.92
C GLN A 146 1.40 15.63 0.29
N GLN A 147 0.52 15.38 1.26
CA GLN A 147 0.82 14.61 2.46
C GLN A 147 1.33 13.20 2.12
N MET A 148 0.75 12.54 1.12
CA MET A 148 1.23 11.25 0.61
C MET A 148 2.63 11.35 -0.01
N VAL A 149 2.88 12.39 -0.80
CA VAL A 149 4.20 12.65 -1.41
C VAL A 149 5.27 12.83 -0.34
N ASP A 150 4.96 13.58 0.71
CA ASP A 150 5.90 13.89 1.79
C ASP A 150 6.12 12.69 2.72
N THR A 151 5.08 11.87 2.95
CA THR A 151 5.10 10.83 3.98
C THR A 151 5.55 9.47 3.45
N LEU A 152 5.28 9.15 2.18
CA LEU A 152 5.64 7.83 1.63
C LEU A 152 7.14 7.49 1.83
N PRO A 153 8.11 8.37 1.53
CA PRO A 153 9.52 8.06 1.76
C PRO A 153 9.82 7.72 3.23
N THR A 154 9.17 8.42 4.16
CA THR A 154 9.30 8.17 5.60
C THR A 154 8.78 6.79 6.00
N VAL A 155 7.62 6.39 5.48
CA VAL A 155 7.06 5.04 5.71
C VAL A 155 7.98 3.96 5.18
N LEU A 156 8.52 4.12 3.96
CA LEU A 156 9.42 3.15 3.36
C LEU A 156 10.73 3.04 4.15
N ASN A 157 11.30 4.18 4.58
CA ASN A 157 12.50 4.19 5.41
C ASN A 157 12.25 3.54 6.77
N LEU A 158 11.12 3.81 7.42
CA LEU A 158 10.75 3.17 8.68
C LEU A 158 10.60 1.66 8.51
N ALA A 159 9.90 1.23 7.47
CA ALA A 159 9.69 -0.19 7.17
C ALA A 159 11.02 -0.92 6.94
N ALA A 160 11.91 -0.35 6.14
CA ALA A 160 13.25 -0.90 5.94
C ALA A 160 14.06 -0.89 7.25
N ALA A 161 14.18 0.26 7.93
CA ALA A 161 14.94 0.40 9.17
C ALA A 161 14.46 -0.54 10.29
N GLY A 162 13.15 -0.72 10.42
CA GLY A 162 12.52 -1.59 11.41
C GLY A 162 12.36 -3.06 10.98
N SER A 163 12.70 -3.41 9.74
CA SER A 163 12.32 -4.70 9.13
C SER A 163 10.81 -5.00 9.29
N MET A 164 9.98 -3.98 9.12
CA MET A 164 8.53 -4.04 9.28
C MET A 164 7.85 -4.20 7.91
N ASP A 165 6.65 -4.79 7.91
CA ASP A 165 5.79 -4.74 6.73
C ASP A 165 5.23 -3.33 6.52
N LEU A 166 4.89 -3.01 5.28
CA LEU A 166 4.45 -1.65 4.90
C LEU A 166 3.12 -1.25 5.54
N ALA A 167 2.24 -2.19 5.85
CA ALA A 167 0.98 -1.89 6.54
C ALA A 167 1.28 -1.41 7.96
N SER A 168 2.03 -2.21 8.72
CA SER A 168 2.43 -1.87 10.08
C SER A 168 3.24 -0.57 10.15
N ALA A 169 4.14 -0.33 9.19
CA ALA A 169 4.91 0.91 9.15
C ALA A 169 4.03 2.13 8.81
N SER A 170 3.08 1.98 7.87
CA SER A 170 2.14 3.04 7.51
C SER A 170 1.21 3.39 8.68
N ASP A 171 0.60 2.38 9.30
CA ASP A 171 -0.26 2.54 10.47
C ASP A 171 0.53 3.18 11.62
N MET A 172 1.75 2.70 11.89
CA MET A 172 2.59 3.27 12.94
C MET A 172 2.91 4.75 12.73
N VAL A 173 3.32 5.15 11.51
CA VAL A 173 3.60 6.56 11.23
C VAL A 173 2.32 7.39 11.37
N THR A 174 1.25 6.99 10.71
CA THR A 174 0.00 7.77 10.64
C THR A 174 -0.70 7.86 12.00
N ASP A 175 -0.76 6.77 12.76
CA ASP A 175 -1.38 6.74 14.09
C ASP A 175 -0.51 7.46 15.13
N ALA A 176 0.82 7.28 15.10
CA ALA A 176 1.70 7.98 16.04
C ALA A 176 1.65 9.50 15.82
N MET A 177 1.66 9.94 14.56
CA MET A 177 1.51 11.35 14.23
C MET A 177 0.16 11.91 14.69
N SER A 178 -0.94 11.18 14.44
CA SER A 178 -2.28 11.58 14.88
C SER A 178 -2.37 11.64 16.41
N ALA A 179 -1.84 10.63 17.10
CA ALA A 179 -1.80 10.56 18.55
C ALA A 179 -0.98 11.69 19.17
N LEU A 180 0.13 12.08 18.54
CA LEU A 180 1.00 13.17 18.97
C LEU A 180 0.55 14.54 18.45
N GLY A 181 -0.44 14.60 17.55
CA GLY A 181 -0.93 15.84 16.95
C GLY A 181 0.13 16.53 16.11
N MET A 182 0.99 15.74 15.46
CA MET A 182 2.10 16.20 14.62
C MET A 182 1.64 16.37 13.18
N GLY A 183 2.17 17.40 12.50
CA GLY A 183 2.01 17.58 11.06
C GLY A 183 2.89 16.62 10.26
N VAL A 184 2.53 16.35 9.00
CA VAL A 184 3.24 15.46 8.05
C VAL A 184 4.70 15.81 7.89
N GLU A 185 5.03 17.09 7.96
CA GLU A 185 6.38 17.62 7.89
C GLU A 185 7.29 17.12 9.03
N GLN A 186 6.71 16.66 10.14
CA GLN A 186 7.44 16.14 11.29
C GLN A 186 7.62 14.62 11.26
N ALA A 187 7.01 13.92 10.29
CA ALA A 187 7.07 12.47 10.17
C ALA A 187 8.53 11.97 10.08
N GLY A 188 9.32 12.61 9.22
CA GLY A 188 10.74 12.28 9.05
C GLY A 188 11.53 12.38 10.34
N THR A 189 11.37 13.49 11.07
CA THR A 189 12.03 13.69 12.37
C THR A 189 11.63 12.63 13.40
N MET A 190 10.35 12.28 13.48
CA MET A 190 9.88 11.23 14.40
C MET A 190 10.53 9.88 14.09
N VAL A 191 10.53 9.48 12.81
CA VAL A 191 11.09 8.21 12.35
C VAL A 191 12.61 8.15 12.51
N ASP A 192 13.31 9.25 12.25
CA ASP A 192 14.74 9.37 12.50
C ASP A 192 15.08 9.21 13.99
N GLN A 193 14.30 9.84 14.86
CA GLN A 193 14.44 9.71 16.31
C GLN A 193 14.17 8.29 16.79
N MET A 194 13.18 7.60 16.22
CA MET A 194 12.92 6.19 16.51
C MET A 194 14.08 5.30 16.06
N ALA A 195 14.57 5.46 14.83
CA ALA A 195 15.71 4.70 14.31
C ALA A 195 16.97 4.94 15.15
N LYS A 196 17.25 6.19 15.50
CA LYS A 196 18.38 6.54 16.35
C LYS A 196 18.27 5.92 17.74
N THR A 197 17.08 5.97 18.33
CA THR A 197 16.83 5.38 19.66
C THR A 197 16.99 3.86 19.62
N ALA A 198 16.47 3.19 18.59
CA ALA A 198 16.64 1.75 18.38
C ALA A 198 18.11 1.35 18.22
N SER A 199 18.93 2.18 17.54
CA SER A 199 20.37 1.91 17.40
C SER A 199 21.20 2.18 18.66
N SER A 200 20.69 3.01 19.58
CA SER A 200 21.45 3.51 20.74
C SER A 200 20.99 2.92 22.08
N THR A 201 19.87 2.19 22.10
CA THR A 201 19.28 1.62 23.30
C THR A 201 18.77 0.20 23.03
N ASN A 202 18.42 -0.54 24.08
CA ASN A 202 18.00 -1.94 23.98
C ASN A 202 16.55 -2.07 23.49
N THR A 203 16.17 -1.43 22.39
CA THR A 203 14.82 -1.45 21.81
C THR A 203 14.86 -1.65 20.29
N SER A 204 13.70 -1.76 19.65
CA SER A 204 13.54 -1.71 18.20
C SER A 204 12.61 -0.59 17.78
N VAL A 205 12.63 -0.25 16.50
CA VAL A 205 11.69 0.71 15.90
C VAL A 205 10.24 0.29 16.16
N ALA A 206 9.92 -1.00 15.98
CA ALA A 206 8.59 -1.53 16.23
C ALA A 206 8.17 -1.37 17.70
N GLN A 207 9.07 -1.70 18.65
CA GLN A 207 8.80 -1.56 20.08
C GLN A 207 8.61 -0.09 20.50
N LEU A 208 9.36 0.84 19.89
CA LEU A 208 9.17 2.27 20.13
C LEU A 208 7.80 2.72 19.63
N GLY A 209 7.39 2.31 18.44
CA GLY A 209 6.07 2.65 17.90
C GLY A 209 4.93 2.11 18.76
N GLU A 210 4.98 0.84 19.17
CA GLU A 210 4.02 0.28 20.13
C GLU A 210 3.95 1.10 21.43
N GLY A 211 5.11 1.52 21.95
CA GLY A 211 5.20 2.37 23.12
C GLY A 211 4.53 3.73 22.91
N ILE A 212 4.85 4.41 21.82
CA ILE A 212 4.30 5.73 21.46
C ILE A 212 2.77 5.65 21.30
N LEU A 213 2.28 4.66 20.55
CA LEU A 213 0.84 4.43 20.34
C LEU A 213 0.11 4.15 21.66
N THR A 214 0.75 3.39 22.56
CA THR A 214 0.17 3.08 23.87
C THR A 214 0.09 4.31 24.78
N ILE A 215 1.08 5.22 24.69
CA ILE A 215 1.05 6.50 25.41
C ILE A 215 -0.06 7.39 24.84
N GLY A 216 -0.19 7.42 23.52
CA GLY A 216 -1.22 8.15 22.82
C GLY A 216 -1.13 9.66 23.06
N ALA A 217 -2.30 10.32 23.11
CA ALA A 217 -2.41 11.76 23.27
C ALA A 217 -1.80 12.33 24.56
N THR A 218 -1.53 11.49 25.57
CA THR A 218 -0.82 11.92 26.79
C THR A 218 0.57 12.47 26.46
N ALA A 219 1.25 11.97 25.43
CA ALA A 219 2.58 12.44 25.06
C ALA A 219 2.62 13.87 24.50
N LYS A 220 1.49 14.46 24.06
CA LYS A 220 1.42 15.84 23.53
C LYS A 220 1.91 16.92 24.49
N SER A 221 1.85 16.60 25.77
CA SER A 221 2.19 17.47 26.89
C SER A 221 3.68 17.49 27.23
N ILE A 222 4.47 16.58 26.67
CA ILE A 222 5.90 16.46 26.95
C ILE A 222 6.65 17.60 26.25
N LYS A 223 7.42 18.38 27.01
CA LYS A 223 8.09 19.59 26.53
C LYS A 223 9.08 19.32 25.40
N GLY A 224 9.88 18.27 25.51
CA GLY A 224 10.87 17.89 24.50
C GLY A 224 10.30 17.12 23.30
N GLY A 225 8.98 17.02 23.19
CA GLY A 225 8.29 16.34 22.09
C GLY A 225 8.72 14.90 21.90
N THR A 226 8.86 14.48 20.65
CA THR A 226 9.24 13.11 20.27
C THR A 226 10.66 12.74 20.69
N ALA A 227 11.59 13.70 20.82
CA ALA A 227 12.94 13.41 21.26
C ALA A 227 12.94 12.93 22.73
N GLU A 228 12.33 13.71 23.62
CA GLU A 228 12.22 13.36 25.04
C GLU A 228 11.38 12.09 25.27
N LEU A 229 10.31 11.91 24.49
CA LEU A 229 9.50 10.70 24.51
C LEU A 229 10.32 9.45 24.17
N ASN A 230 11.10 9.50 23.08
CA ASN A 230 11.97 8.41 22.67
C ASN A 230 13.12 8.19 23.68
N THR A 231 13.67 9.25 24.29
CA THR A 231 14.66 9.12 25.37
C THR A 231 14.11 8.35 26.55
N ALA A 232 12.92 8.72 27.04
CA ALA A 232 12.28 8.04 28.16
C ALA A 232 12.02 6.56 27.83
N LEU A 233 11.47 6.26 26.65
CA LEU A 233 11.25 4.88 26.19
C LEU A 233 12.56 4.09 26.04
N GLY A 234 13.63 4.71 25.51
CA GLY A 234 14.94 4.10 25.40
C GLY A 234 15.57 3.77 26.75
N ILE A 235 15.42 4.65 27.75
CA ILE A 235 15.86 4.41 29.13
C ILE A 235 15.10 3.24 29.75
N LEU A 236 13.78 3.20 29.59
CA LEU A 236 12.96 2.08 30.06
C LEU A 236 13.39 0.77 29.39
N ALA A 237 13.66 0.80 28.08
CA ALA A 237 14.08 -0.36 27.32
C ALA A 237 15.45 -0.91 27.77
N ASN A 238 16.40 -0.03 28.09
CA ASN A 238 17.68 -0.41 28.70
C ASN A 238 17.50 -1.12 30.06
N ASN A 239 16.39 -0.86 30.75
CA ASN A 239 16.01 -1.51 32.00
C ASN A 239 15.04 -2.69 31.80
N GLY A 240 14.83 -3.13 30.55
CA GLY A 240 14.02 -4.30 30.22
C GLY A 240 12.52 -4.05 30.04
N ILE A 241 12.07 -2.79 30.12
CA ILE A 241 10.65 -2.41 30.01
C ILE A 241 10.42 -1.80 28.63
N LYS A 242 9.82 -2.56 27.71
CA LYS A 242 9.82 -2.26 26.26
C LYS A 242 8.42 -2.32 25.66
N GLY A 243 8.28 -1.88 24.41
CA GLY A 243 7.04 -2.02 23.65
C GLY A 243 5.86 -1.31 24.32
N ALA A 244 4.68 -1.91 24.18
CA ALA A 244 3.46 -1.42 24.82
C ALA A 244 3.52 -1.37 26.36
N GLU A 245 4.30 -2.24 27.01
CA GLU A 245 4.49 -2.21 28.48
C GLU A 245 5.22 -0.93 28.90
N GLY A 246 6.34 -0.62 28.24
CA GLY A 246 7.07 0.64 28.44
C GLY A 246 6.21 1.86 28.18
N GLY A 247 5.41 1.83 27.10
CA GLY A 247 4.44 2.88 26.81
C GLY A 247 3.38 3.06 27.91
N THR A 248 2.81 1.96 28.40
CA THR A 248 1.80 2.00 29.48
C THR A 248 2.37 2.63 30.75
N HIS A 249 3.55 2.20 31.17
CA HIS A 249 4.17 2.74 32.38
C HIS A 249 4.57 4.21 32.21
N LEU A 250 5.16 4.58 31.07
CA LEU A 250 5.54 5.97 30.82
C LEU A 250 4.30 6.88 30.80
N ARG A 251 3.20 6.45 30.16
CA ARG A 251 1.91 7.14 30.22
C ARG A 251 1.44 7.36 31.65
N ASN A 252 1.50 6.34 32.49
CA ASN A 252 1.07 6.45 33.89
C ASN A 252 1.98 7.38 34.72
N VAL A 253 3.29 7.38 34.46
CA VAL A 253 4.25 8.32 35.07
C VAL A 253 3.88 9.75 34.71
N ILE A 254 3.66 10.02 33.41
CA ILE A 254 3.25 11.34 32.92
C ILE A 254 1.93 11.78 33.56
N LEU A 255 0.92 10.90 33.60
CA LEU A 255 -0.38 11.19 34.22
C LEU A 255 -0.27 11.46 35.73
N SER A 256 0.60 10.75 36.44
CA SER A 256 0.83 10.96 37.87
C SER A 256 1.42 12.35 38.17
N LEU A 257 2.18 12.90 37.22
CA LEU A 257 2.74 14.26 37.32
C LEU A 257 1.71 15.32 36.91
N GLN A 258 0.92 15.08 35.86
CA GLN A 258 -0.04 16.06 35.34
C GLN A 258 -1.31 16.19 36.17
N SER A 259 -1.78 15.08 36.70
CA SER A 259 -3.01 15.00 37.49
C SER A 259 -2.75 14.23 38.77
N PRO A 260 -1.85 14.73 39.64
CA PRO A 260 -1.50 14.06 40.87
C PRO A 260 -2.71 13.97 41.81
N THR A 261 -2.77 12.90 42.60
CA THR A 261 -3.69 12.86 43.75
C THR A 261 -3.33 13.96 44.77
N ASP A 262 -4.26 14.31 45.66
CA ASP A 262 -4.00 15.32 46.71
C ASP A 262 -2.73 15.02 47.53
N LYS A 263 -2.46 13.74 47.80
CA LYS A 263 -1.26 13.29 48.52
C LYS A 263 0.00 13.45 47.67
N ALA A 264 -0.06 13.08 46.40
CA ALA A 264 1.04 13.26 45.46
C ALA A 264 1.37 14.75 45.28
N ALA A 265 0.36 15.61 45.12
CA ALA A 265 0.52 17.06 44.99
C ALA A 265 1.12 17.68 46.26
N ALA A 266 0.65 17.28 47.44
CA ALA A 266 1.22 17.72 48.71
C ALA A 266 2.68 17.29 48.86
N SER A 267 3.02 16.06 48.48
CA SER A 267 4.39 15.53 48.54
C SER A 267 5.32 16.27 47.58
N LEU A 268 4.90 16.50 46.33
CA LEU A 268 5.67 17.31 45.36
C LEU A 268 5.92 18.73 45.87
N LYS A 269 4.91 19.35 46.49
CA LYS A 269 5.01 20.69 47.08
C LYS A 269 5.98 20.73 48.28
N GLU A 270 5.93 19.74 49.16
CA GLU A 270 6.83 19.63 50.32
C GLU A 270 8.29 19.47 49.88
N LEU A 271 8.51 18.73 48.78
CA LEU A 271 9.83 18.54 48.17
C LEU A 271 10.28 19.72 47.30
N GLY A 272 9.42 20.70 47.05
CA GLY A 272 9.71 21.86 46.19
C GLY A 272 9.80 21.53 44.70
N VAL A 273 9.27 20.38 44.26
CA VAL A 273 9.30 19.95 42.86
C VAL A 273 8.14 20.58 42.10
N SER A 274 8.45 21.43 41.14
CA SER A 274 7.45 22.04 40.25
C SER A 274 7.28 21.20 38.99
N VAL A 275 6.07 20.78 38.66
CA VAL A 275 5.78 20.05 37.41
C VAL A 275 5.59 20.99 36.23
N TYR A 276 5.05 22.18 36.48
CA TYR A 276 4.75 23.18 35.46
C TYR A 276 5.66 24.39 35.59
N ASP A 277 5.97 25.04 34.47
CA ASP A 277 6.66 26.32 34.43
C ASP A 277 5.70 27.50 34.65
N SER A 278 6.22 28.73 34.61
CA SER A 278 5.44 29.96 34.84
C SER A 278 4.37 30.22 33.78
N GLU A 279 4.47 29.58 32.62
CA GLU A 279 3.51 29.72 31.51
C GLU A 279 2.43 28.62 31.56
N GLY A 280 2.53 27.70 32.53
CA GLY A 280 1.61 26.57 32.67
C GLY A 280 1.95 25.39 31.75
N ASN A 281 3.12 25.40 31.11
CA ASN A 281 3.60 24.28 30.31
C ASN A 281 4.26 23.25 31.23
N MET A 282 4.08 21.96 30.94
CA MET A 282 4.79 20.92 31.68
C MET A 282 6.30 21.09 31.44
N ARG A 283 7.09 20.95 32.49
CA ARG A 283 8.56 20.93 32.39
C ARG A 283 9.02 19.61 31.75
N SER A 284 10.28 19.54 31.35
CA SER A 284 10.87 18.29 30.87
C SER A 284 10.81 17.23 31.99
N LEU A 285 10.62 15.97 31.62
CA LEU A 285 10.73 14.83 32.53
C LEU A 285 12.10 14.79 33.18
N ASN A 286 13.18 15.12 32.46
CA ASN A 286 14.52 15.16 33.04
C ASN A 286 14.62 16.18 34.18
N ASP A 287 14.05 17.38 34.00
CA ASP A 287 14.05 18.43 35.01
C ASP A 287 13.22 18.02 36.23
N ILE A 288 11.99 17.53 36.01
CA ILE A 288 11.07 17.16 37.09
C ILE A 288 11.64 16.01 37.92
N LEU A 289 12.12 14.96 37.24
CA LEU A 289 12.69 13.79 37.90
C LEU A 289 14.06 14.10 38.51
N GLY A 290 14.84 15.00 37.91
CA GLY A 290 16.11 15.51 38.45
C GLY A 290 15.93 16.32 39.73
N ASP A 291 14.94 17.21 39.78
CA ASP A 291 14.56 17.94 40.99
C ASP A 291 14.09 16.98 42.10
N LEU A 292 13.28 15.99 41.73
CA LEU A 292 12.83 14.95 42.65
C LEU A 292 14.02 14.17 43.23
N ASN A 293 14.96 13.73 42.38
CA ASN A 293 16.21 13.09 42.83
C ASN A 293 17.02 13.97 43.78
N THR A 294 17.14 15.26 43.47
CA THR A 294 17.88 16.22 44.28
C THR A 294 17.24 16.40 45.66
N SER A 295 15.91 16.56 45.71
CA SER A 295 15.14 16.69 46.95
C SER A 295 15.24 15.47 47.87
N MET A 296 15.44 14.29 47.28
CA MET A 296 15.60 13.03 48.01
C MET A 296 17.07 12.68 48.33
N SER A 297 18.02 13.56 48.01
CA SER A 297 19.43 13.31 48.27
C SER A 297 19.70 13.16 49.77
N GLY A 298 20.47 12.14 50.15
CA GLY A 298 20.78 11.83 51.56
C GLY A 298 19.67 11.10 52.34
N MET A 299 18.47 10.92 51.77
CA MET A 299 17.40 10.12 52.37
C MET A 299 17.69 8.60 52.32
N THR A 300 17.10 7.84 53.24
CA THR A 300 17.22 6.37 53.22
C THR A 300 16.43 5.76 52.06
N SER A 301 16.79 4.55 51.64
CA SER A 301 16.05 3.84 50.58
C SER A 301 14.56 3.66 50.92
N ALA A 302 14.23 3.49 52.21
CA ALA A 302 12.85 3.37 52.67
C ALA A 302 12.07 4.69 52.50
N ASP A 303 12.68 5.82 52.84
CA ASP A 303 12.06 7.14 52.70
C ASP A 303 11.82 7.47 51.22
N LYS A 304 12.83 7.23 50.37
CA LYS A 304 12.71 7.40 48.92
C LYS A 304 11.57 6.57 48.35
N GLN A 305 11.48 5.29 48.71
CA GLN A 305 10.43 4.41 48.22
C GLN A 305 9.03 4.84 48.68
N ASN A 306 8.91 5.36 49.91
CA ASN A 306 7.66 5.91 50.43
C ASN A 306 7.23 7.17 49.66
N ILE A 307 8.17 8.08 49.38
CA ILE A 307 7.92 9.28 48.57
C ILE A 307 7.49 8.88 47.16
N ILE A 308 8.27 8.04 46.47
CA ILE A 308 7.99 7.62 45.10
C ILE A 308 6.64 6.91 45.02
N SER A 309 6.30 6.03 45.96
CA SER A 309 5.00 5.33 45.99
C SER A 309 3.81 6.20 46.45
N THR A 310 4.08 7.40 46.97
CA THR A 310 3.06 8.41 47.24
C THR A 310 2.74 9.22 45.99
N ILE A 311 3.75 9.50 45.17
CA ILE A 311 3.63 10.30 43.95
C ILE A 311 3.12 9.45 42.78
N PHE A 312 3.67 8.24 42.61
CA PHE A 312 3.44 7.38 41.45
C PHE A 312 2.72 6.07 41.82
N ASN A 313 2.09 5.42 40.84
CA ASN A 313 1.43 4.13 41.11
C ASN A 313 2.44 3.02 41.40
N LYS A 314 2.05 2.10 42.27
CA LYS A 314 2.90 0.98 42.71
C LYS A 314 3.32 0.05 41.56
N THR A 315 2.49 -0.10 40.54
CA THR A 315 2.78 -0.93 39.35
C THR A 315 3.84 -0.30 38.46
N ASP A 316 4.07 1.01 38.55
CA ASP A 316 4.97 1.75 37.68
C ASP A 316 6.33 2.03 38.34
N LEU A 317 6.55 1.57 39.58
CA LEU A 317 7.74 1.88 40.38
C LEU A 317 9.05 1.43 39.72
N ALA A 318 9.03 0.30 39.01
CA ALA A 318 10.21 -0.15 38.26
C ALA A 318 10.60 0.88 37.19
N SER A 319 9.61 1.36 36.42
CA SER A 319 9.79 2.39 35.40
C SER A 319 10.21 3.72 35.98
N VAL A 320 9.58 4.16 37.07
CA VAL A 320 9.95 5.42 37.77
C VAL A 320 11.40 5.35 38.25
N ASN A 321 11.80 4.26 38.91
CA ASN A 321 13.16 4.09 39.39
C ASN A 321 14.17 4.02 38.25
N ALA A 322 13.83 3.40 37.11
CA ALA A 322 14.67 3.37 35.93
C ALA A 322 14.90 4.79 35.36
N LEU A 323 13.84 5.59 35.26
CA LEU A 323 13.93 6.98 34.80
C LEU A 323 14.74 7.83 35.78
N LEU A 324 14.45 7.74 37.09
CA LEU A 324 15.21 8.43 38.14
C LEU A 324 16.70 8.07 38.12
N ALA A 325 17.06 6.81 37.90
CA ALA A 325 18.46 6.39 37.86
C ALA A 325 19.25 6.98 36.68
N ASN A 326 18.58 7.53 35.66
CA ASN A 326 19.19 8.04 34.44
C ASN A 326 19.01 9.54 34.23
N THR A 327 18.40 10.28 35.19
CA THR A 327 18.26 11.74 35.09
C THR A 327 19.61 12.47 35.06
N GLY A 328 19.60 13.71 34.59
CA GLY A 328 20.79 14.56 34.48
C GLY A 328 21.54 14.31 33.18
N THR A 329 22.87 14.31 33.24
CA THR A 329 23.73 14.31 32.05
C THR A 329 23.51 13.10 31.13
N ALA A 330 23.30 11.91 31.68
CA ALA A 330 23.07 10.71 30.87
C ALA A 330 21.79 10.81 30.04
N TRP A 331 20.72 11.39 30.61
CA TRP A 331 19.50 11.68 29.87
C TRP A 331 19.75 12.73 28.79
N ASP A 332 20.41 13.84 29.12
CA ASP A 332 20.66 14.95 28.18
C ASP A 332 21.50 14.51 26.99
N GLU A 333 22.54 13.71 27.22
CA GLU A 333 23.39 13.16 26.16
C GLU A 333 22.58 12.24 25.22
N LEU A 334 21.74 11.37 25.77
CA LEU A 334 20.88 10.49 24.97
C LEU A 334 19.83 11.31 24.20
N GLN A 335 19.19 12.28 24.84
CA GLN A 335 18.19 13.14 24.20
C GLN A 335 18.79 14.01 23.11
N SER A 336 19.99 14.58 23.29
CA SER A 336 20.68 15.35 22.25
C SER A 336 21.02 14.46 21.06
N SER A 337 21.58 13.28 21.31
CA SER A 337 21.89 12.28 20.28
C SER A 337 20.65 11.88 19.46
N ILE A 338 19.49 11.79 20.12
CA ILE A 338 18.19 11.53 19.46
C ILE A 338 17.70 12.77 18.71
N ALA A 339 17.80 13.97 19.28
CA ALA A 339 17.37 15.21 18.62
C ALA A 339 18.17 15.47 17.32
N ASP A 340 19.47 15.17 17.33
CA ASP A 340 20.41 15.36 16.20
C ASP A 340 20.43 14.16 15.22
N SER A 341 19.31 13.45 15.08
CA SER A 341 19.20 12.18 14.34
C SER A 341 18.88 12.31 12.85
N GLY A 342 18.88 13.51 12.27
CA GLY A 342 18.45 13.73 10.89
C GLY A 342 19.07 12.73 9.90
N GLY A 343 18.22 12.00 9.18
CA GLY A 343 18.59 10.96 8.21
C GLY A 343 18.95 9.60 8.82
N ALA A 344 18.82 9.38 10.13
CA ALA A 344 19.17 8.12 10.78
C ALA A 344 18.35 6.94 10.24
N ALA A 345 17.06 7.12 9.95
CA ALA A 345 16.24 6.04 9.41
C ALA A 345 16.67 5.66 8.00
N GLN A 346 16.95 6.65 7.15
CA GLN A 346 17.47 6.42 5.81
C GLN A 346 18.83 5.73 5.86
N GLN A 347 19.77 6.19 6.67
CA GLN A 347 21.09 5.55 6.82
C GLN A 347 20.98 4.10 7.30
N MET A 348 20.04 3.82 8.22
CA MET A 348 19.79 2.46 8.70
C MET A 348 19.17 1.59 7.60
N ALA A 349 18.25 2.12 6.80
CA ALA A 349 17.68 1.43 5.64
C ALA A 349 18.75 1.15 4.57
N ASP A 350 19.54 2.15 4.20
CA ASP A 350 20.64 2.05 3.23
C ASP A 350 21.65 0.99 3.67
N THR A 351 22.06 1.01 4.94
CA THR A 351 23.01 0.03 5.49
C THR A 351 22.44 -1.39 5.46
N GLN A 352 21.14 -1.58 5.72
CA GLN A 352 20.50 -2.89 5.61
C GLN A 352 20.36 -3.39 4.16
N LEU A 353 20.34 -2.47 3.19
CA LEU A 353 20.35 -2.79 1.76
C LEU A 353 21.75 -2.94 1.17
N ASP A 354 22.79 -2.47 1.87
CA ASP A 354 24.19 -2.55 1.44
C ASP A 354 24.78 -3.97 1.60
N ASN A 355 24.17 -4.92 0.89
CA ASN A 355 24.64 -6.30 0.74
C ASN A 355 24.09 -6.90 -0.56
N LEU A 356 24.60 -8.06 -0.95
CA LEU A 356 24.19 -8.73 -2.20
C LEU A 356 22.68 -9.00 -2.26
N SER A 357 22.05 -9.37 -1.15
CA SER A 357 20.61 -9.61 -1.12
C SER A 357 19.83 -8.33 -1.35
N GLY A 358 20.22 -7.24 -0.69
CA GLY A 358 19.62 -5.91 -0.90
C GLY A 358 19.80 -5.41 -2.33
N GLN A 359 20.99 -5.56 -2.92
CA GLN A 359 21.23 -5.20 -4.33
C GLN A 359 20.36 -6.02 -5.30
N LEU A 360 20.16 -7.32 -5.04
CA LEU A 360 19.24 -8.16 -5.82
C LEU A 360 17.78 -7.72 -5.65
N THR A 361 17.39 -7.27 -4.45
CA THR A 361 16.06 -6.68 -4.21
C THR A 361 15.88 -5.40 -5.03
N ILE A 362 16.81 -4.45 -4.96
CA ILE A 362 16.74 -3.21 -5.74
C ILE A 362 16.70 -3.51 -7.24
N LEU A 363 17.51 -4.46 -7.73
CA LEU A 363 17.48 -4.89 -9.13
C LEU A 363 16.10 -5.44 -9.53
N LYS A 364 15.48 -6.29 -8.69
CA LYS A 364 14.13 -6.81 -8.96
C LYS A 364 13.11 -5.68 -9.01
N SER A 365 13.17 -4.72 -8.09
CA SER A 365 12.25 -3.59 -8.09
C SER A 365 12.45 -2.68 -9.30
N ALA A 366 13.69 -2.44 -9.73
CA ALA A 366 13.99 -1.71 -10.97
C ALA A 366 13.48 -2.46 -12.22
N LEU A 367 13.62 -3.79 -12.27
CA LEU A 367 13.05 -4.62 -13.34
C LEU A 367 11.52 -4.59 -13.33
N GLU A 368 10.89 -4.52 -12.15
CA GLU A 368 9.44 -4.30 -12.03
C GLU A 368 9.05 -2.94 -12.61
N GLY A 369 9.77 -1.86 -12.27
CA GLY A 369 9.53 -0.53 -12.82
C GLY A 369 9.67 -0.48 -14.35
N LEU A 370 10.67 -1.16 -14.91
CA LEU A 370 10.82 -1.32 -16.35
C LEU A 370 9.65 -2.12 -16.96
N ALA A 371 9.26 -3.23 -16.33
CA ALA A 371 8.13 -4.05 -16.74
C ALA A 371 6.81 -3.27 -16.72
N ILE A 372 6.57 -2.44 -15.70
CA ILE A 372 5.42 -1.53 -15.62
C ILE A 372 5.46 -0.54 -16.78
N SER A 373 6.60 0.11 -17.01
CA SER A 373 6.73 1.10 -18.08
C SER A 373 6.46 0.51 -19.47
N ILE A 374 6.96 -0.71 -19.74
CA ILE A 374 6.67 -1.43 -20.99
C ILE A 374 5.20 -1.84 -21.05
N GLY A 375 4.67 -2.39 -19.97
CA GLY A 375 3.30 -2.86 -19.90
C GLY A 375 2.29 -1.72 -20.07
N GLU A 376 2.53 -0.54 -19.50
CA GLU A 376 1.70 0.66 -19.66
C GLU A 376 1.57 1.10 -21.12
N LEU A 377 2.64 0.98 -21.91
CA LEU A 377 2.58 1.22 -23.36
C LEU A 377 1.68 0.19 -24.08
N LEU A 378 1.57 -1.02 -23.54
CA LEU A 378 0.76 -2.11 -24.10
C LEU A 378 -0.67 -2.15 -23.57
N LEU A 379 -0.93 -1.64 -22.35
CA LEU A 379 -2.21 -1.72 -21.64
C LEU A 379 -3.40 -1.19 -22.46
N PRO A 380 -3.34 -0.03 -23.15
CA PRO A 380 -4.45 0.46 -23.95
C PRO A 380 -4.88 -0.52 -25.05
N TYR A 381 -3.90 -1.16 -25.70
CA TYR A 381 -4.17 -2.14 -26.75
C TYR A 381 -4.77 -3.43 -26.19
N ILE A 382 -4.28 -3.87 -25.02
CA ILE A 382 -4.79 -5.07 -24.36
C ILE A 382 -6.20 -4.84 -23.81
N LYS A 383 -6.50 -3.66 -23.27
CA LYS A 383 -7.86 -3.28 -22.88
C LYS A 383 -8.81 -3.31 -24.08
N ALA A 384 -8.37 -2.80 -25.23
CA ALA A 384 -9.17 -2.90 -26.47
C ALA A 384 -9.42 -4.36 -26.88
N ILE A 385 -8.43 -5.25 -26.72
CA ILE A 385 -8.61 -6.70 -26.94
C ILE A 385 -9.64 -7.27 -25.98
N VAL A 386 -9.50 -7.01 -24.68
CA VAL A 386 -10.40 -7.51 -23.63
C VAL A 386 -11.82 -7.00 -23.86
N SER A 387 -12.01 -5.71 -24.16
CA SER A 387 -13.32 -5.15 -24.48
C SER A 387 -13.94 -5.78 -25.73
N GLY A 388 -13.14 -6.08 -26.76
CA GLY A 388 -13.61 -6.80 -27.95
C GLY A 388 -14.06 -8.23 -27.62
N ILE A 389 -13.31 -8.95 -26.77
CA ILE A 389 -13.69 -10.29 -26.28
C ILE A 389 -14.94 -10.22 -25.41
N GLN A 390 -15.05 -9.24 -24.50
CA GLN A 390 -16.24 -9.03 -23.67
C GLN A 390 -17.46 -8.77 -24.55
N GLY A 391 -17.36 -7.89 -25.55
CA GLY A 391 -18.45 -7.65 -26.50
C GLY A 391 -18.86 -8.92 -27.27
N PHE A 392 -17.90 -9.77 -27.63
CA PHE A 392 -18.20 -11.08 -28.22
C PHE A 392 -18.89 -12.03 -27.25
N VAL A 393 -18.44 -12.10 -26.00
CA VAL A 393 -19.05 -12.93 -24.96
C VAL A 393 -20.47 -12.46 -24.65
N ASP A 394 -20.69 -11.15 -24.53
CA ASP A 394 -22.01 -10.54 -24.32
C ASP A 394 -22.95 -10.84 -25.49
N TRP A 395 -22.44 -10.71 -26.72
CA TRP A 395 -23.17 -11.12 -27.92
C TRP A 395 -23.52 -12.61 -27.88
N LEU A 396 -22.55 -13.49 -27.63
CA LEU A 396 -22.76 -14.93 -27.57
C LEU A 396 -23.80 -15.29 -26.49
N ASN A 397 -23.75 -14.62 -25.34
CA ASN A 397 -24.70 -14.80 -24.26
C ASN A 397 -26.12 -14.35 -24.63
N SER A 398 -26.27 -13.37 -25.52
CA SER A 398 -27.56 -12.87 -25.99
C SER A 398 -28.29 -13.78 -27.00
N LEU A 399 -27.62 -14.81 -27.51
CA LEU A 399 -28.19 -15.75 -28.49
C LEU A 399 -29.03 -16.86 -27.84
N ASP A 400 -29.87 -17.53 -28.63
CA ASP A 400 -30.59 -18.74 -28.22
C ASP A 400 -29.62 -19.95 -28.07
N GLU A 401 -29.92 -20.91 -27.19
CA GLU A 401 -29.08 -22.09 -26.92
C GLU A 401 -28.72 -22.87 -28.19
N GLY A 402 -29.62 -22.94 -29.16
CA GLY A 402 -29.38 -23.61 -30.45
C GLY A 402 -28.25 -22.93 -31.25
N VAL A 403 -28.23 -21.60 -31.28
CA VAL A 403 -27.24 -20.80 -32.01
C VAL A 403 -25.90 -20.79 -31.25
N LYS A 404 -25.93 -20.75 -29.91
CA LYS A 404 -24.72 -20.89 -29.08
C LYS A 404 -23.98 -22.20 -29.35
N LYS A 405 -24.70 -23.33 -29.45
CA LYS A 405 -24.10 -24.64 -29.74
C LYS A 405 -23.38 -24.67 -31.09
N VAL A 406 -24.00 -24.13 -32.13
CA VAL A 406 -23.39 -24.04 -33.48
C VAL A 406 -22.11 -23.19 -33.45
N ILE A 407 -22.13 -22.05 -32.74
CA ILE A 407 -20.95 -21.17 -32.64
C ILE A 407 -19.81 -21.81 -31.84
N VAL A 408 -20.11 -22.52 -30.76
CA VAL A 408 -19.09 -23.24 -29.96
C VAL A 408 -18.45 -24.36 -30.78
N THR A 409 -19.23 -25.11 -31.55
CA THR A 409 -18.71 -26.16 -32.46
C THR A 409 -17.84 -25.58 -33.57
N VAL A 410 -18.26 -24.49 -34.24
CA VAL A 410 -17.46 -23.81 -35.28
C VAL A 410 -16.21 -23.13 -34.68
N GLY A 411 -16.31 -22.57 -33.47
CA GLY A 411 -15.20 -21.93 -32.76
C GLY A 411 -14.11 -22.91 -32.31
N LEU A 412 -14.49 -24.12 -31.88
CA LEU A 412 -13.56 -25.21 -31.55
C LEU A 412 -12.75 -25.69 -32.77
N ILE A 413 -13.35 -25.64 -33.96
CA ILE A 413 -12.70 -25.95 -35.24
C ILE A 413 -11.72 -24.84 -35.66
N ALA A 414 -12.03 -23.57 -35.37
CA ALA A 414 -11.20 -22.42 -35.75
C ALA A 414 -10.02 -22.14 -34.79
N ALA A 415 -10.05 -22.68 -33.57
CA ALA A 415 -9.01 -22.54 -32.54
C ALA A 415 -7.62 -23.11 -32.94
N ALA A 416 -7.52 -23.79 -34.09
CA ALA A 416 -6.26 -24.29 -34.64
C ALA A 416 -5.40 -23.21 -35.36
N VAL A 417 -5.89 -21.96 -35.52
CA VAL A 417 -5.22 -20.93 -36.35
C VAL A 417 -5.04 -19.60 -35.61
N GLY A 418 -3.87 -19.39 -34.98
CA GLY A 418 -3.34 -18.05 -34.69
C GLY A 418 -4.11 -17.17 -33.68
N PRO A 419 -3.90 -15.83 -33.69
CA PRO A 419 -4.35 -14.92 -32.64
C PRO A 419 -5.86 -14.93 -32.42
N VAL A 420 -6.26 -15.03 -31.15
CA VAL A 420 -7.66 -15.24 -30.70
C VAL A 420 -8.65 -14.22 -31.27
N LEU A 421 -8.29 -12.95 -31.43
CA LEU A 421 -9.18 -11.93 -32.03
C LEU A 421 -9.44 -12.14 -33.52
N ILE A 422 -8.47 -12.66 -34.28
CA ILE A 422 -8.63 -12.95 -35.71
C ILE A 422 -9.57 -14.15 -35.86
N VAL A 423 -9.44 -15.14 -34.98
CA VAL A 423 -10.34 -16.30 -34.90
C VAL A 423 -11.76 -15.86 -34.56
N ILE A 424 -11.93 -15.09 -33.48
CA ILE A 424 -13.23 -14.57 -33.02
C ILE A 424 -13.88 -13.70 -34.10
N GLY A 425 -13.14 -12.76 -34.69
CA GLY A 425 -13.63 -11.87 -35.75
C GLY A 425 -14.05 -12.63 -37.02
N LYS A 426 -13.26 -13.62 -37.46
CA LYS A 426 -13.59 -14.45 -38.62
C LYS A 426 -14.78 -15.38 -38.37
N VAL A 427 -14.94 -15.91 -37.16
CA VAL A 427 -16.12 -16.70 -36.78
C VAL A 427 -17.38 -15.84 -36.78
N MET A 428 -17.35 -14.64 -36.19
CA MET A 428 -18.47 -13.70 -36.25
C MET A 428 -18.82 -13.26 -37.68
N SER A 429 -17.81 -12.98 -38.51
CA SER A 429 -18.01 -12.59 -39.92
C SER A 429 -18.61 -13.73 -40.75
N SER A 430 -18.17 -14.97 -40.50
CA SER A 430 -18.70 -16.16 -41.16
C SER A 430 -20.15 -16.44 -40.75
N VAL A 431 -20.47 -16.36 -39.45
CA VAL A 431 -21.84 -16.50 -38.94
C VAL A 431 -22.75 -15.39 -39.47
N GLY A 432 -22.28 -14.14 -39.48
CA GLY A 432 -23.03 -13.01 -40.06
C GLY A 432 -23.27 -13.14 -41.55
N THR A 433 -22.31 -13.68 -42.31
CA THR A 433 -22.46 -13.97 -43.75
C THR A 433 -23.47 -15.09 -43.99
N ILE A 434 -23.48 -16.14 -43.17
CA ILE A 434 -24.48 -17.21 -43.25
C ILE A 434 -25.88 -16.63 -42.97
N MET A 435 -26.04 -15.86 -41.90
CA MET A 435 -27.32 -15.23 -41.51
C MET A 435 -27.85 -14.17 -42.50
N THR A 436 -27.02 -13.66 -43.41
CA THR A 436 -27.43 -12.69 -44.44
C THR A 436 -27.72 -13.34 -45.79
N THR A 437 -27.32 -14.61 -45.97
CA THR A 437 -27.47 -15.35 -47.24
C THR A 437 -28.68 -16.29 -47.24
N VAL A 438 -29.14 -16.72 -46.05
CA VAL A 438 -30.49 -17.29 -45.80
C VAL A 438 -31.47 -16.17 -45.50
#